data_AF-A0A811T5A5-F1
#
_entry.id   AF-A0A811T5A5-F1
#
_cell.length_a   1.000
_cell.length_b   1.000
_cell.length_c   1.000
_cell.angle_alpha   90.00
_cell.angle_beta   90.00
_cell.angle_gamma   90.00
#
_symmetry.space_group_name_H-M   'P 1'
#
loop_
_entity.id
_entity.type
_entity.pdbx_description
1 polymer ?
#
loop_
_entity_poly.entity_id
_entity_poly.type
_entity_poly.pdbx_seq_one_letter_code
_entity_poly.pdbx_strand_id
1 'polypeptide(L)'
;MVVLQSNKRYVFPVEDVILLPIPSVSAEDLCQYINSVIAEQLEDRDNIKSIMVQLDEGIGQGAGCTLDCKASLCRTAHVVCGNSSRLR
;
A
#
# COMPACT_ATOMS: atom_id res chain seq x y z
N MET A 1 19.60 12.62 2.79
CA MET A 1 19.43 11.38 3.56
C MET A 1 20.57 10.41 3.29
N VAL A 2 21.07 9.70 4.30
CA VAL A 2 22.12 8.66 4.15
C VAL A 2 21.58 7.33 4.66
N VAL A 3 21.65 6.28 3.83
CA VAL A 3 21.23 4.91 4.19
C VAL A 3 22.43 3.97 4.10
N LEU A 4 22.64 3.16 5.13
CA LEU A 4 23.70 2.15 5.21
C LEU A 4 23.07 0.76 5.18
N GLN A 5 23.38 -0.04 4.17
CA GLN A 5 22.84 -1.40 4.04
C GLN A 5 23.89 -2.32 3.42
N SER A 6 24.13 -3.48 4.04
CA SER A 6 25.05 -4.50 3.53
C SER A 6 26.43 -3.96 3.10
N ASN A 7 27.04 -3.13 3.95
CA ASN A 7 28.33 -2.45 3.70
C ASN A 7 28.34 -1.49 2.49
N LYS A 8 27.16 -1.07 2.02
CA LYS A 8 26.97 -0.04 0.98
C LYS A 8 26.42 1.24 1.62
N ARG A 9 26.84 2.38 1.07
CA ARG A 9 26.40 3.72 1.48
C ARG A 9 25.64 4.38 0.32
N TYR A 10 24.38 4.70 0.57
CA TYR A 10 23.52 5.42 -0.35
C TYR A 10 23.27 6.83 0.17
N VAL A 11 23.37 7.83 -0.70
CA VAL A 11 23.17 9.24 -0.37
C VAL A 11 22.18 9.84 -1.35
N PHE A 12 21.08 10.38 -0.81
CA PHE A 12 20.02 11.01 -1.59
C PHE A 12 19.80 12.44 -1.09
N PRO A 13 19.42 13.39 -1.94
CA PRO A 13 18.84 14.66 -1.50
C PRO A 13 17.63 14.40 -0.60
N VAL A 14 17.38 15.26 0.39
CA VAL A 14 16.26 15.04 1.34
C VAL A 14 14.93 15.36 0.66
N GLU A 15 14.93 16.34 -0.22
CA GLU A 15 13.82 16.76 -1.06
C GLU A 15 13.33 15.69 -2.03
N ASP A 16 14.18 14.72 -2.39
CA ASP A 16 13.89 13.66 -3.36
C ASP A 16 13.33 12.38 -2.72
N VAL A 17 13.28 12.29 -1.39
CA VAL A 17 12.91 11.06 -0.68
C VAL A 17 11.79 11.29 0.32
N ILE A 18 10.87 10.32 0.37
CA ILE A 18 9.80 10.26 1.37
C ILE A 18 10.01 9.00 2.20
N LEU A 19 10.00 9.16 3.52
CA LEU A 19 10.04 8.04 4.46
C LEU A 19 8.62 7.61 4.80
N LEU A 20 8.25 6.41 4.36
CA LEU A 20 6.95 5.81 4.65
C LEU A 20 7.06 4.89 5.88
N PRO A 21 6.03 4.83 6.76
CA PRO A 21 6.03 3.98 7.94
C PRO A 21 5.68 2.53 7.60
N ILE A 22 6.40 1.94 6.65
CA ILE A 22 6.21 0.57 6.14
C ILE A 22 7.52 -0.23 6.25
N PRO A 23 7.45 -1.56 6.47
CA PRO A 23 8.64 -2.38 6.66
C PRO A 23 9.43 -2.58 5.35
N SER A 24 8.76 -2.55 4.20
CA SER A 24 9.39 -2.64 2.89
C SER A 24 8.64 -1.78 1.86
N VAL A 25 9.29 -1.49 0.73
CA VAL A 25 8.70 -0.75 -0.40
C VAL A 25 8.10 -1.69 -1.45
N SER A 26 7.71 -2.91 -1.07
CA SER A 26 7.04 -3.84 -1.99
C SER A 26 5.63 -3.35 -2.32
N ALA A 27 5.10 -3.78 -3.48
CA ALA A 27 3.74 -3.48 -3.88
C ALA A 27 2.69 -3.83 -2.82
N GLU A 28 2.87 -4.96 -2.11
CA GLU A 28 1.94 -5.42 -1.09
C GLU A 28 1.90 -4.49 0.13
N ASP A 29 3.05 -4.11 0.67
CA ASP A 29 3.15 -3.23 1.83
C ASP A 29 2.67 -1.81 1.47
N LEU A 30 3.04 -1.34 0.27
CA LEU A 30 2.62 -0.03 -0.20
C LEU A 30 1.11 0.02 -0.48
N CYS A 31 0.54 -1.04 -1.07
CA CYS A 31 -0.91 -1.13 -1.26
C CYS A 31 -1.65 -1.04 0.07
N GLN A 32 -1.23 -1.82 1.07
CA GLN A 32 -1.86 -1.82 2.39
C GLN A 32 -1.81 -0.45 3.05
N TYR A 33 -0.65 0.21 2.99
CA TYR A 33 -0.48 1.56 3.53
C TYR A 33 -1.36 2.59 2.83
N ILE A 34 -1.41 2.58 1.50
CA ILE A 34 -2.29 3.49 0.75
C ILE A 34 -3.75 3.22 1.11
N ASN A 35 -4.16 1.96 1.18
CA ASN A 35 -5.53 1.59 1.51
C ASN A 35 -5.91 2.02 2.94
N SER A 36 -5.01 1.89 3.92
CA SER A 36 -5.27 2.37 5.28
C SER A 36 -5.41 3.89 5.34
N VAL A 37 -4.54 4.63 4.63
CA VAL A 37 -4.63 6.10 4.55
C VAL A 37 -5.95 6.55 3.91
N ILE A 38 -6.39 5.87 2.84
CA ILE A 38 -7.67 6.16 2.20
C ILE A 38 -8.83 5.82 3.14
N ALA A 39 -8.77 4.69 3.85
CA ALA A 39 -9.80 4.29 4.81
C ALA A 39 -9.93 5.29 5.96
N GLU A 40 -8.82 5.79 6.52
CA GLU A 40 -8.80 6.83 7.55
C GLU A 40 -9.47 8.13 7.07
N GLN A 41 -9.18 8.55 5.83
CA GLN A 41 -9.80 9.75 5.25
C GLN A 41 -11.30 9.59 4.94
N LEU A 42 -11.78 8.36 4.85
CA LEU A 42 -13.16 8.02 4.53
C LEU A 42 -13.94 7.47 5.73
N GLU A 43 -13.38 7.51 6.94
CA GLU A 43 -13.97 6.93 8.14
C GLU A 43 -15.36 7.51 8.47
N ASP A 44 -15.59 8.80 8.15
CA ASP A 44 -16.86 9.50 8.37
C ASP A 44 -17.98 9.11 7.37
N ARG A 45 -17.74 8.13 6.48
CA ARG A 45 -18.68 7.73 5.42
C ARG A 45 -19.26 6.33 5.67
N ASP A 46 -20.43 6.28 6.28
CA ASP A 46 -21.14 5.02 6.58
C ASP A 46 -21.70 4.28 5.35
N ASN A 47 -21.70 4.92 4.17
CA ASN A 47 -22.24 4.34 2.94
C ASN A 47 -21.20 3.56 2.11
N ILE A 48 -19.94 3.51 2.56
CA ILE A 48 -18.85 2.80 1.89
C ILE A 48 -18.68 1.43 2.54
N LYS A 49 -18.77 0.36 1.74
CA LYS A 49 -18.70 -1.03 2.23
C LYS A 49 -17.31 -1.62 2.17
N SER A 50 -16.54 -1.26 1.15
CA SER A 50 -15.18 -1.74 0.96
C SER A 50 -14.37 -0.80 0.09
N ILE A 51 -13.05 -0.85 0.25
CA ILE A 51 -12.07 -0.09 -0.51
C ILE A 51 -11.06 -1.09 -1.07
N MET A 52 -10.91 -1.10 -2.40
CA MET A 52 -9.92 -1.90 -3.09
C MET A 52 -8.87 -0.97 -3.69
N VAL A 53 -7.61 -1.22 -3.37
CA VAL A 53 -6.45 -0.56 -3.97
C VAL A 53 -5.67 -1.60 -4.75
N GLN A 54 -5.19 -1.22 -5.92
CA GLN A 54 -4.27 -2.02 -6.71
C GLN A 54 -3.08 -1.15 -7.11
N LEU A 55 -1.88 -1.69 -6.93
CA LEU A 55 -0.64 -1.06 -7.33
C LEU A 55 0.01 -1.92 -8.41
N ASP A 56 0.32 -1.31 -9.54
CA ASP A 56 1.07 -1.94 -10.63
C ASP A 56 2.49 -1.37 -10.66
N GLU A 57 3.50 -2.18 -10.36
CA GLU A 57 4.92 -1.79 -10.45
C GLU A 57 5.45 -1.92 -11.90
N GLY A 58 4.81 -2.79 -12.68
CA GLY A 58 5.15 -3.06 -14.07
C GLY A 58 4.17 -4.06 -14.69
N ILE A 59 4.35 -4.35 -15.98
CA ILE A 59 3.44 -5.26 -16.70
C ILE A 59 3.48 -6.65 -16.03
N GLY A 60 2.34 -7.06 -15.47
CA GLY A 60 2.23 -8.36 -14.81
C GLY A 60 2.80 -8.43 -13.40
N GLN A 61 3.26 -7.32 -12.82
CA GLN A 61 3.80 -7.26 -11.46
C GLN A 61 3.04 -6.19 -10.67
N GLY A 62 2.30 -6.63 -9.66
CA GLY A 62 1.47 -5.77 -8.86
C GLY A 62 0.83 -6.50 -7.69
N ALA A 63 0.24 -5.71 -6.80
CA ALA A 63 -0.47 -6.20 -5.63
C ALA A 63 -1.83 -5.52 -5.51
N GLY A 64 -2.83 -6.30 -5.13
CA GLY A 64 -4.16 -5.80 -4.77
C GLY A 64 -4.40 -5.99 -3.29
N CYS A 65 -5.09 -5.05 -2.67
CA CYS A 65 -5.51 -5.16 -1.29
C CYS A 65 -6.94 -4.61 -1.15
N THR A 66 -7.80 -5.38 -0.49
CA THR A 66 -9.19 -5.00 -0.23
C THR A 66 -9.40 -4.86 1.27
N LEU A 67 -9.96 -3.72 1.68
CA LEU A 67 -10.35 -3.41 3.05
C LEU A 67 -11.87 -3.37 3.15
N ASP A 68 -12.43 -4.19 4.03
CA ASP A 68 -13.86 -4.15 4.34
C ASP A 68 -14.15 -3.11 5.44
N CYS A 69 -14.96 -2.12 5.08
CA CYS A 69 -15.41 -1.06 5.98
C CYS A 69 -16.65 -1.57 6.72
N LYS A 70 -16.49 -2.15 7.91
CA LYS A 70 -17.62 -2.38 8.82
C LYS A 70 -17.85 -1.10 9.60
N ALA A 71 -19.10 -0.64 9.69
CA ALA A 71 -19.50 0.50 10.51
C ALA A 71 -18.81 0.42 11.87
N SER A 72 -17.98 1.42 12.17
CA SER A 72 -17.12 1.60 13.37
C SER A 72 -15.77 0.89 13.48
N LEU A 73 -15.28 0.06 12.54
CA LEU A 73 -13.84 -0.23 12.42
C LEU A 73 -13.51 -1.08 11.17
N CYS A 74 -12.65 -0.56 10.29
CA CYS A 74 -12.10 -1.26 9.13
C CYS A 74 -11.03 -2.27 9.60
N ARG A 75 -11.29 -3.59 9.60
CA ARG A 75 -10.39 -4.59 10.26
C ARG A 75 -9.88 -5.73 9.38
N THR A 76 -10.28 -5.85 8.13
CA THR A 76 -9.86 -7.00 7.31
C THR A 76 -9.28 -6.54 5.99
N ALA A 77 -7.95 -6.57 5.89
CA ALA A 77 -7.22 -6.43 4.63
C ALA A 77 -7.01 -7.82 4.02
N HIS A 78 -7.70 -8.11 2.92
CA HIS A 78 -7.37 -9.24 2.06
C HIS A 78 -6.39 -8.78 0.99
N VAL A 79 -5.13 -9.20 1.13
CA VAL A 79 -4.08 -8.93 0.15
C VAL A 79 -4.09 -10.04 -0.88
N VAL A 80 -4.31 -9.69 -2.13
CA VAL A 80 -4.25 -10.58 -3.28
C VAL A 80 -2.97 -10.25 -4.05
N CYS A 81 -1.97 -11.11 -3.92
CA CYS A 81 -0.81 -11.12 -4.80
C CYS A 81 -1.19 -11.89 -6.07
N GLY A 82 -1.16 -11.24 -7.23
CA GLY A 82 -1.57 -11.88 -8.47
C GLY A 82 -1.01 -11.20 -9.70
N ASN A 83 -0.42 -11.99 -10.60
CA ASN A 83 -0.08 -11.54 -11.95
C ASN A 83 -1.33 -10.95 -12.63
N SER A 84 -1.15 -9.78 -13.28
CA SER A 84 -2.16 -8.98 -14.00
C SER A 84 -3.06 -9.74 -15.00
N SER A 85 -2.83 -11.04 -15.25
CA SER A 85 -3.61 -11.88 -16.15
C SER A 85 -4.83 -12.57 -15.52
N ARG A 86 -5.04 -12.52 -14.20
CA ARG A 86 -6.11 -13.31 -13.54
C ARG A 86 -7.31 -12.53 -12.98
N LEU A 87 -7.39 -11.22 -13.22
CA LEU A 87 -8.49 -10.37 -12.76
C LEU A 87 -8.98 -9.48 -13.92
N ARG A 88 -9.60 -10.11 -14.92
CA ARG A 88 -10.53 -9.48 -15.86
C ARG A 88 -11.91 -10.08 -15.65
#